data_AF-A0AA37T6D9-F1
#
_entry.id   AF-A0AA37T6D9-F1
#
_cell.length_a   1.000
_cell.length_b   1.000
_cell.length_c   1.000
_cell.angle_alpha   90.00
_cell.angle_beta   90.00
_cell.angle_gamma   90.00
#
_symmetry.space_group_name_H-M   'P 1'
#
loop_
_entity.id
_entity.type
_entity.pdbx_description
1 polymer ?
#
loop_
_entity_poly.entity_id
_entity_poly.type
_entity_poly.pdbx_seq_one_letter_code
_entity_poly.pdbx_strand_id
1 'polypeptide(L)'
;MFLKAVTPTREHPIAFDENRLLDYEVELCAKPIHPVNLKSVKHAQFAFFLCGDFTDRAALMRNVDPSNLQSGKGFSKAKSLPGYFPTGPYLVIPKNQEMFLNHVSLSLTYNGQQMQIASTKDLIWRLPKILSHLLSLTESNQPTYSEIKTWLPSRGLDNEISFLTGTPDGVLMRPPNLWYKVKMAIWYFVSFHFLTNDDSIRQYVLENYLAKQFENKHYLQSGDNIVLSARWLGLIHVHIQ
;
A
#
# COMPACT_ATOMS: atom_id res chain seq x y z
N MET A 1 -5.33 -5.18 -7.94
CA MET A 1 -4.09 -4.43 -8.21
C MET A 1 -4.45 -2.94 -8.28
N PHE A 2 -3.53 -2.02 -7.98
CA PHE A 2 -3.76 -0.57 -8.10
C PHE A 2 -2.48 0.12 -8.54
N LEU A 3 -2.57 1.39 -8.97
CA LEU A 3 -1.42 2.23 -9.29
C LEU A 3 -1.11 3.19 -8.13
N LYS A 4 0.17 3.28 -7.74
CA LYS A 4 0.66 4.31 -6.83
C LYS A 4 1.35 5.39 -7.68
N ALA A 5 0.72 6.54 -7.82
CA ALA A 5 1.15 7.63 -8.70
C ALA A 5 1.89 8.69 -7.88
N VAL A 6 3.11 8.37 -7.46
CA VAL A 6 3.90 9.25 -6.58
C VAL A 6 5.38 9.13 -6.92
N THR A 7 6.10 10.25 -6.78
CA THR A 7 7.55 10.27 -6.92
C THR A 7 8.21 9.55 -5.75
N PRO A 8 9.11 8.57 -6.00
CA PRO A 8 9.87 7.93 -4.92
C PRO A 8 10.81 8.93 -4.24
N THR A 9 10.95 8.83 -2.92
CA THR A 9 11.85 9.71 -2.14
C THR A 9 13.02 8.92 -1.56
N ARG A 10 14.18 9.60 -1.48
CA ARG A 10 15.37 9.14 -0.72
C ARG A 10 15.54 9.86 0.60
N GLU A 11 14.92 11.03 0.72
CA GLU A 11 14.70 11.68 2.00
C GLU A 11 13.41 11.11 2.57
N HIS A 12 13.41 10.89 3.87
CA HIS A 12 12.36 10.12 4.52
C HIS A 12 11.59 10.87 5.63
N PRO A 13 11.49 12.21 5.67
CA PRO A 13 10.43 12.81 6.46
C PRO A 13 9.10 12.62 5.73
N ILE A 14 8.07 12.17 6.45
CA ILE A 14 6.68 12.23 5.97
C ILE A 14 5.96 13.28 6.82
N ALA A 15 5.34 14.25 6.17
CA ALA A 15 4.58 15.29 6.85
C ALA A 15 3.39 14.68 7.60
N PHE A 16 3.28 15.02 8.89
CA PHE A 16 2.12 14.72 9.71
C PHE A 16 0.92 15.57 9.27
N ASP A 17 -0.25 14.96 9.27
CA ASP A 17 -1.53 15.63 9.01
C ASP A 17 -2.56 15.03 9.97
N GLU A 18 -3.09 15.84 10.88
CA GLU A 18 -4.08 15.43 11.88
C GLU A 18 -5.39 14.90 11.27
N ASN A 19 -5.64 15.21 9.99
CA ASN A 19 -6.80 14.73 9.24
C ASN A 19 -6.54 13.43 8.49
N ARG A 20 -5.39 12.79 8.70
CA ARG A 20 -5.03 11.50 8.08
C ARG A 20 -4.76 10.43 9.13
N LEU A 21 -5.11 9.19 8.78
CA LEU A 21 -4.75 8.02 9.57
C LEU A 21 -3.58 7.34 8.87
N LEU A 22 -2.38 7.88 9.08
CA LEU A 22 -1.16 7.43 8.42
C LEU A 22 -0.70 6.07 8.98
N ASP A 23 -0.47 5.13 8.07
CA ASP A 23 -0.03 3.77 8.36
C ASP A 23 1.19 3.40 7.51
N TYR A 24 2.01 2.50 8.03
CA TYR A 24 3.22 2.02 7.38
C TYR A 24 2.98 0.67 6.71
N GLU A 25 3.79 0.36 5.71
CA GLU A 25 3.84 -0.95 5.05
C GLU A 25 5.26 -1.17 4.53
N VAL A 26 6.03 -2.13 5.08
CA VAL A 26 7.32 -2.53 4.48
C VAL A 26 7.08 -3.44 3.30
N GLU A 27 7.78 -3.20 2.19
CA GLU A 27 7.66 -4.01 0.99
C GLU A 27 9.01 -4.30 0.33
N LEU A 28 9.05 -5.43 -0.40
CA LEU A 28 10.02 -5.64 -1.45
C LEU A 28 9.50 -5.00 -2.73
N CYS A 29 10.28 -4.11 -3.33
CA CYS A 29 9.99 -3.56 -4.64
C CYS A 29 10.89 -4.17 -5.72
N ALA A 30 10.37 -4.23 -6.94
CA ALA A 30 11.09 -4.71 -8.10
C ALA A 30 10.95 -3.77 -9.29
N LYS A 31 11.98 -3.68 -10.13
CA LYS A 31 11.99 -2.86 -11.33
C LYS A 31 12.71 -3.58 -12.47
N PRO A 32 12.19 -3.58 -13.70
CA PRO A 32 12.87 -4.22 -14.83
C PRO A 32 14.24 -3.57 -15.06
N ILE A 33 15.25 -4.40 -15.33
CA ILE A 33 16.64 -3.95 -15.56
C ILE A 33 16.79 -3.33 -16.96
N HIS A 34 16.02 -3.87 -17.92
CA HIS A 34 15.96 -3.41 -19.29
C HIS A 34 14.50 -3.21 -19.70
N PRO A 35 14.21 -2.29 -20.63
CA PRO A 35 12.89 -2.22 -21.24
C PRO A 35 12.51 -3.56 -21.87
N VAL A 36 11.26 -4.01 -21.64
CA VAL A 36 10.74 -5.29 -22.12
C VAL A 36 9.40 -5.06 -22.80
N ASN A 37 9.28 -5.51 -24.05
CA ASN A 37 8.00 -5.42 -24.76
C ASN A 37 6.96 -6.40 -24.17
N LEU A 38 5.68 -6.17 -24.48
CA LEU A 38 4.58 -6.98 -23.93
C LEU A 38 4.72 -8.48 -24.21
N LYS A 39 5.28 -8.88 -25.36
CA LYS A 39 5.46 -10.30 -25.74
C LYS A 39 6.51 -11.02 -24.88
N SER A 40 7.49 -10.28 -24.38
CA SER A 40 8.63 -10.83 -23.63
C SER A 40 8.58 -10.54 -22.12
N VAL A 41 7.55 -9.83 -21.65
CA VAL A 41 7.44 -9.38 -20.25
C VAL A 41 7.55 -10.51 -19.22
N LYS A 42 7.12 -11.72 -19.57
CA LYS A 42 7.19 -12.90 -18.69
C LYS A 42 8.63 -13.35 -18.38
N HIS A 43 9.60 -12.94 -19.19
CA HIS A 43 11.02 -13.24 -19.02
C HIS A 43 11.83 -12.02 -18.53
N ALA A 44 11.15 -10.97 -18.08
CA ALA A 44 11.81 -9.78 -17.56
C ALA A 44 12.73 -10.12 -16.36
N GLN A 45 13.93 -9.56 -16.38
CA GLN A 45 14.84 -9.60 -15.24
C GLN A 45 14.64 -8.34 -14.39
N PHE A 46 14.68 -8.52 -13.07
CA PHE A 46 14.39 -7.45 -12.12
C PHE A 46 15.59 -7.10 -11.25
N ALA A 47 15.74 -5.80 -11.02
CA ALA A 47 16.45 -5.27 -9.87
C ALA A 47 15.46 -5.14 -8.71
N PHE A 48 15.94 -5.36 -7.49
CA PHE A 48 15.15 -5.33 -6.26
C PHE A 48 15.62 -4.23 -5.34
N PHE A 49 14.69 -3.62 -4.62
CA PHE A 49 14.98 -2.57 -3.66
C PHE A 49 13.96 -2.61 -2.52
N LEU A 50 14.35 -2.14 -1.35
CA LEU A 50 13.46 -1.94 -0.23
C LEU A 50 12.64 -0.66 -0.45
N CYS A 51 11.36 -0.71 -0.09
CA CYS A 51 10.45 0.42 -0.20
C CYS A 51 9.39 0.41 0.90
N GLY A 52 8.76 1.55 1.12
CA GLY A 52 7.58 1.69 1.95
C GLY A 52 6.33 2.00 1.13
N ASP A 53 5.18 1.41 1.48
CA ASP A 53 3.87 1.71 0.90
C ASP A 53 2.94 2.40 1.91
N PHE A 54 3.33 3.60 2.33
CA PHE A 54 2.56 4.37 3.30
C PHE A 54 1.15 4.67 2.79
N THR A 55 0.20 4.68 3.71
CA THR A 55 -1.23 4.72 3.39
C THR A 55 -1.97 5.66 4.34
N ASP A 56 -2.82 6.52 3.79
CA ASP A 56 -3.89 7.17 4.56
C ASP A 56 -5.10 6.24 4.64
N ARG A 57 -5.28 5.60 5.79
CA ARG A 57 -6.37 4.63 6.00
C ARG A 57 -7.75 5.26 6.03
N ALA A 58 -7.86 6.54 6.42
CA ALA A 58 -9.14 7.24 6.37
C ALA A 58 -9.59 7.44 4.91
N ALA A 59 -8.68 7.93 4.05
CA ALA A 59 -8.94 8.02 2.62
C ALA A 59 -9.22 6.64 2.00
N LEU A 60 -8.48 5.61 2.37
CA LEU A 60 -8.71 4.26 1.85
C LEU A 60 -10.13 3.76 2.18
N MET A 61 -10.52 3.80 3.47
CA MET A 61 -11.80 3.27 3.92
C MET A 61 -13.00 4.03 3.33
N ARG A 62 -12.85 5.34 3.07
CA ARG A 62 -13.89 6.16 2.43
C ARG A 62 -14.08 5.86 0.95
N ASN A 63 -13.05 5.40 0.24
CA ASN A 63 -13.04 5.32 -1.22
C ASN A 63 -12.98 3.89 -1.77
N VAL A 64 -12.70 2.89 -0.92
CA VAL A 64 -12.63 1.49 -1.34
C VAL A 64 -14.01 0.94 -1.66
N ASP A 65 -14.08 0.00 -2.59
CA ASP A 65 -15.28 -0.81 -2.81
C ASP A 65 -15.31 -1.98 -1.82
N PRO A 66 -16.16 -1.96 -0.78
CA PRO A 66 -16.23 -3.03 0.20
C PRO A 66 -16.77 -4.35 -0.36
N SER A 67 -17.46 -4.32 -1.51
CA SER A 67 -17.95 -5.53 -2.18
C SER A 67 -16.89 -6.15 -3.09
N ASN A 68 -15.89 -5.38 -3.51
CA ASN A 68 -14.80 -5.83 -4.36
C ASN A 68 -13.49 -5.09 -4.04
N LEU A 69 -12.82 -5.49 -2.95
CA LEU A 69 -11.52 -4.94 -2.56
C LEU A 69 -10.45 -5.13 -3.65
N GLN A 70 -10.57 -6.20 -4.45
CA GLN A 70 -9.60 -6.53 -5.50
C GLN A 70 -9.63 -5.57 -6.70
N SER A 71 -10.72 -4.80 -6.84
CA SER A 71 -10.86 -3.75 -7.86
C SER A 71 -9.77 -2.69 -7.80
N GLY A 72 -9.11 -2.50 -6.65
CA GLY A 72 -8.10 -1.45 -6.46
C GLY A 72 -8.69 -0.03 -6.34
N LYS A 73 -10.02 0.11 -6.39
CA LYS A 73 -10.69 1.40 -6.20
C LYS A 73 -10.33 2.00 -4.84
N GLY A 74 -10.01 3.30 -4.81
CA GLY A 74 -9.66 4.05 -3.60
C GLY A 74 -8.20 3.90 -3.14
N PHE A 75 -7.49 2.84 -3.55
CA PHE A 75 -6.11 2.60 -3.12
C PHE A 75 -5.13 3.66 -3.63
N SER A 76 -5.22 4.03 -4.92
CA SER A 76 -4.32 5.03 -5.50
C SER A 76 -4.40 6.36 -4.75
N LYS A 77 -5.61 6.86 -4.49
CA LYS A 77 -5.84 8.09 -3.72
C LYS A 77 -5.26 8.04 -2.30
N ALA A 78 -5.39 6.90 -1.62
CA ALA A 78 -4.91 6.72 -0.25
C ALA A 78 -3.38 6.57 -0.14
N LYS A 79 -2.73 6.12 -1.22
CA LYS A 79 -1.33 5.72 -1.21
C LYS A 79 -0.41 6.63 -2.04
N SER A 80 -0.93 7.60 -2.79
CA SER A 80 -0.12 8.41 -3.72
C SER A 80 0.23 9.81 -3.22
N LEU A 81 0.20 10.04 -1.91
CA LEU A 81 0.56 11.34 -1.32
C LEU A 81 2.09 11.53 -1.28
N PRO A 82 2.61 12.78 -1.33
CA PRO A 82 4.04 13.05 -1.26
C PRO A 82 4.71 12.37 -0.06
N GLY A 83 5.86 11.74 -0.29
CA GLY A 83 6.60 11.01 0.74
C GLY A 83 6.08 9.60 1.03
N TYR A 84 4.95 9.17 0.47
CA TYR A 84 4.37 7.86 0.79
C TYR A 84 5.07 6.68 0.09
N PHE A 85 6.13 6.95 -0.68
CA PHE A 85 6.94 5.94 -1.37
C PHE A 85 8.45 6.15 -1.10
N PRO A 86 8.91 5.99 0.15
CA PRO A 86 10.34 6.00 0.43
C PRO A 86 11.00 4.74 -0.17
N THR A 87 12.20 4.88 -0.74
CA THR A 87 12.90 3.78 -1.44
C THR A 87 14.40 3.76 -1.15
N GLY A 88 15.00 2.56 -1.25
CA GLY A 88 16.45 2.36 -1.16
C GLY A 88 16.87 1.66 0.14
N PRO A 89 18.13 1.83 0.58
CA PRO A 89 19.21 2.59 -0.04
C PRO A 89 19.83 1.90 -1.25
N TYR A 90 19.65 0.58 -1.39
CA TYR A 90 20.28 -0.19 -2.46
C TYR A 90 19.28 -0.65 -3.52
N LEU A 91 19.75 -0.63 -4.76
CA LEU A 91 19.13 -1.33 -5.88
C LEU A 91 20.01 -2.54 -6.21
N VAL A 92 19.49 -3.74 -5.98
CA VAL A 92 20.24 -5.00 -6.09
C VAL A 92 19.81 -5.76 -7.34
N ILE A 93 20.80 -6.09 -8.18
CA ILE A 93 20.62 -6.97 -9.34
C ILE A 93 21.20 -8.35 -8.97
N PRO A 94 20.35 -9.34 -8.64
CA PRO A 94 20.85 -10.66 -8.26
C PRO A 94 21.27 -11.46 -9.49
N LYS A 95 22.33 -12.27 -9.35
CA LYS A 95 22.72 -13.26 -10.38
C LYS A 95 21.64 -14.33 -10.60
N ASN A 96 20.95 -14.71 -9.54
CA ASN A 96 19.80 -15.63 -9.57
C ASN A 96 18.65 -15.00 -8.77
N GLN A 97 17.63 -14.52 -9.49
CA GLN A 97 16.47 -13.84 -8.90
C GLN A 97 15.67 -14.74 -7.96
N GLU A 98 15.44 -15.99 -8.32
CA GLU A 98 14.65 -16.90 -7.49
C GLU A 98 15.37 -17.25 -6.18
N MET A 99 16.67 -17.54 -6.27
CA MET A 99 17.50 -17.78 -5.09
C MET A 99 17.53 -16.55 -4.19
N PHE A 100 17.64 -15.35 -4.76
CA PHE A 100 17.61 -14.10 -4.02
C PHE A 100 16.27 -13.92 -3.28
N LEU A 101 15.14 -14.02 -3.99
CA LEU A 101 13.79 -13.92 -3.43
C LEU A 101 13.50 -14.99 -2.37
N ASN A 102 14.16 -16.14 -2.43
CA ASN A 102 14.02 -17.17 -1.41
C ASN A 102 14.77 -16.84 -0.10
N HIS A 103 15.55 -15.77 -0.03
CA HIS A 103 16.38 -15.47 1.15
C HIS A 103 16.25 -14.04 1.67
N VAL A 104 15.51 -13.16 0.98
CA VAL A 104 15.21 -11.84 1.52
C VAL A 104 14.19 -11.98 2.66
N SER A 105 14.50 -11.32 3.77
CA SER A 105 13.58 -11.12 4.88
C SER A 105 13.30 -9.63 5.02
N LEU A 106 12.05 -9.27 5.26
CA LEU A 106 11.57 -7.93 5.51
C LEU A 106 11.31 -7.75 7.00
N SER A 107 11.59 -6.56 7.53
CA SER A 107 11.28 -6.19 8.90
C SER A 107 10.92 -4.71 8.99
N LEU A 108 9.97 -4.38 9.86
CA LEU A 108 9.60 -3.02 10.20
C LEU A 108 9.52 -2.83 11.72
N THR A 109 10.20 -1.81 12.22
CA THR A 109 10.04 -1.35 13.60
C THR A 109 9.37 0.02 13.67
N TYR A 110 8.47 0.19 14.63
CA TYR A 110 7.81 1.45 14.96
C TYR A 110 8.22 1.86 16.38
N ASN A 111 8.90 3.00 16.52
CA ASN A 111 9.45 3.50 17.78
C ASN A 111 10.27 2.43 18.55
N GLY A 112 11.06 1.64 17.82
CA GLY A 112 11.88 0.56 18.35
C GLY A 112 11.14 -0.77 18.60
N GLN A 113 9.81 -0.80 18.51
CA GLN A 113 9.03 -2.04 18.62
C GLN A 113 8.92 -2.74 17.26
N GLN A 114 9.18 -4.05 17.23
CA GLN A 114 8.98 -4.88 16.04
C GLN A 114 7.49 -4.99 15.71
N MET A 115 7.10 -4.58 14.50
CA MET A 115 5.70 -4.60 14.06
C MET A 115 5.44 -5.59 12.92
N GLN A 116 6.34 -5.63 11.93
CA GLN A 116 6.22 -6.54 10.78
C GLN A 116 7.48 -7.37 10.62
N ILE A 117 7.36 -8.67 10.40
CA ILE A 117 8.48 -9.55 10.06
C ILE A 117 8.00 -10.60 9.06
N ALA A 118 8.71 -10.76 7.96
CA ALA A 118 8.31 -11.71 6.93
C ALA A 118 9.47 -12.17 6.07
N SER A 119 9.26 -13.31 5.39
CA SER A 119 10.15 -13.84 4.37
C SER A 119 9.51 -13.65 3.00
N THR A 120 10.30 -13.22 2.00
CA THR A 120 9.79 -13.08 0.62
C THR A 120 9.54 -14.44 -0.05
N LYS A 121 9.91 -15.56 0.61
CA LYS A 121 9.45 -16.91 0.23
C LYS A 121 7.93 -17.04 0.30
N ASP A 122 7.29 -16.31 1.21
CA ASP A 122 5.86 -16.42 1.53
C ASP A 122 4.99 -15.49 0.68
N LEU A 123 5.58 -14.84 -0.34
CA LEU A 123 4.84 -14.04 -1.30
C LEU A 123 3.76 -14.88 -1.99
N ILE A 124 2.49 -14.50 -1.80
CA ILE A 124 1.34 -15.15 -2.42
C ILE A 124 1.47 -15.12 -3.94
N TRP A 125 1.82 -13.95 -4.51
CA TRP A 125 2.10 -13.78 -5.93
C TRP A 125 3.57 -13.44 -6.17
N ARG A 126 4.25 -14.29 -6.94
CA ARG A 126 5.57 -13.96 -7.48
C ARG A 126 5.45 -13.01 -8.67
N LEU A 127 6.54 -12.34 -9.04
CA LEU A 127 6.60 -11.40 -10.16
C LEU A 127 5.96 -11.93 -11.47
N PRO A 128 6.19 -13.17 -11.92
CA PRO A 128 5.54 -13.68 -13.13
C PRO A 128 4.01 -13.64 -13.07
N LYS A 129 3.42 -13.89 -11.89
CA LYS A 129 1.97 -13.82 -11.67
C LYS A 129 1.48 -12.37 -11.67
N ILE A 130 2.21 -11.46 -11.01
CA ILE A 130 1.95 -10.01 -11.01
C ILE A 130 1.93 -9.47 -12.44
N LEU A 131 2.95 -9.80 -13.24
CA LEU A 131 3.06 -9.38 -14.65
C LEU A 131 1.94 -9.94 -15.51
N SER A 132 1.62 -11.23 -15.33
CA SER A 132 0.51 -11.85 -16.08
C SER A 132 -0.83 -11.20 -15.75
N HIS A 133 -1.05 -10.82 -14.48
CA HIS A 133 -2.25 -10.09 -14.09
C HIS A 133 -2.29 -8.67 -14.66
N LEU A 134 -1.17 -7.95 -14.61
CA LEU A 134 -1.04 -6.61 -15.21
C LEU A 134 -1.36 -6.61 -16.72
N LEU A 135 -0.84 -7.60 -17.46
CA LEU A 135 -1.17 -7.78 -18.87
C LEU A 135 -2.68 -7.98 -19.07
N SER A 136 -3.30 -8.85 -18.27
CA SER A 136 -4.75 -9.09 -18.33
C SER A 136 -5.57 -7.83 -18.05
N LEU A 137 -5.17 -7.01 -17.07
CA LEU A 137 -5.84 -5.72 -16.79
C LEU A 137 -5.70 -4.74 -17.95
N THR A 138 -4.53 -4.73 -18.61
CA THR A 138 -4.26 -3.91 -19.79
C THR A 138 -5.12 -4.35 -20.98
N GLU A 139 -5.16 -5.65 -21.29
CA GLU A 139 -5.92 -6.22 -22.41
C GLU A 139 -7.43 -6.05 -22.24
N SER A 140 -7.92 -6.14 -21.00
CA SER A 140 -9.35 -5.99 -20.69
C SER A 140 -9.79 -4.54 -20.47
N ASN A 141 -8.89 -3.56 -20.66
CA ASN A 141 -9.16 -2.13 -20.44
C ASN A 141 -9.77 -1.83 -19.06
N GLN A 142 -9.31 -2.55 -18.02
CA GLN A 142 -9.79 -2.32 -16.66
C GLN A 142 -9.40 -0.91 -16.20
N PRO A 143 -10.31 -0.17 -15.54
CA PRO A 143 -9.97 1.15 -15.00
C PRO A 143 -8.87 1.04 -13.93
N THR A 144 -7.93 1.99 -13.94
CA THR A 144 -6.83 2.06 -12.97
C THR A 144 -7.24 2.68 -11.64
N TYR A 145 -8.37 3.39 -11.60
CA TYR A 145 -8.83 4.22 -10.48
C TYR A 145 -7.75 5.19 -9.95
N SER A 146 -6.86 5.63 -10.83
CA SER A 146 -5.79 6.58 -10.57
C SER A 146 -5.89 7.79 -11.51
N GLU A 147 -5.05 8.80 -11.28
CA GLU A 147 -4.79 9.88 -12.23
C GLU A 147 -4.15 9.34 -13.51
N ILE A 148 -3.27 8.32 -13.39
CA ILE A 148 -2.70 7.59 -14.52
C ILE A 148 -3.78 6.66 -15.09
N LYS A 149 -4.15 6.84 -16.36
CA LYS A 149 -5.27 6.12 -16.99
C LYS A 149 -4.91 4.79 -17.63
N THR A 150 -3.63 4.47 -17.74
CA THR A 150 -3.14 3.26 -18.40
C THR A 150 -2.33 2.40 -17.41
N TRP A 151 -2.52 1.09 -17.46
CA TRP A 151 -1.75 0.13 -16.66
C TRP A 151 -0.31 -0.01 -17.15
N LEU A 152 -0.15 0.00 -18.48
CA LEU A 152 1.12 -0.13 -19.17
C LEU A 152 1.20 0.88 -20.32
N PRO A 153 2.36 1.51 -20.55
CA PRO A 153 2.65 2.17 -21.81
C PRO A 153 2.55 1.18 -22.97
N SER A 154 2.14 1.64 -24.16
CA SER A 154 1.99 0.82 -25.37
C SER A 154 3.28 0.09 -25.78
N ARG A 155 4.44 0.61 -25.35
CA ARG A 155 5.78 0.05 -25.60
C ARG A 155 6.17 -1.14 -24.70
N GLY A 156 5.39 -1.44 -23.66
CA GLY A 156 5.69 -2.49 -22.67
C GLY A 156 6.21 -1.93 -21.35
N LEU A 157 7.03 -2.71 -20.64
CA LEU A 157 7.71 -2.25 -19.42
C LEU A 157 8.94 -1.44 -19.80
N ASP A 158 9.08 -0.28 -19.19
CA ASP A 158 10.33 0.48 -19.19
C ASP A 158 10.89 0.56 -17.77
N ASN A 159 12.02 1.23 -17.65
CA ASN A 159 12.69 1.51 -16.40
C ASN A 159 12.06 2.72 -15.66
N GLU A 160 10.78 3.02 -15.83
CA GLU A 160 10.06 3.99 -15.00
C GLU A 160 9.07 3.27 -14.07
N ILE A 161 8.59 2.10 -14.50
CA ILE A 161 7.64 1.28 -13.73
C ILE A 161 8.36 0.53 -12.61
N SER A 162 7.76 0.54 -11.43
CA SER A 162 8.16 -0.29 -10.29
C SER A 162 6.99 -1.13 -9.81
N PHE A 163 7.29 -2.31 -9.30
CA PHE A 163 6.35 -3.26 -8.76
C PHE A 163 6.49 -3.30 -7.25
N LEU A 164 5.39 -3.03 -6.56
CA LEU A 164 5.22 -3.22 -5.12
C LEU A 164 4.63 -4.61 -4.94
N THR A 165 5.30 -5.48 -4.17
CA THR A 165 4.90 -6.90 -4.05
C THR A 165 3.86 -7.16 -2.96
N GLY A 166 3.49 -6.14 -2.20
CA GLY A 166 2.63 -6.25 -1.02
C GLY A 166 3.42 -6.30 0.28
N THR A 167 2.73 -5.98 1.36
CA THR A 167 3.26 -5.95 2.73
C THR A 167 2.78 -7.15 3.55
N PRO A 168 3.56 -7.64 4.53
CA PRO A 168 3.10 -8.64 5.47
C PRO A 168 2.10 -8.08 6.51
N ASP A 169 1.57 -8.96 7.37
CA ASP A 169 0.78 -8.56 8.53
C ASP A 169 1.55 -7.61 9.48
N GLY A 170 0.83 -6.94 10.38
CA GLY A 170 1.42 -6.05 11.39
C GLY A 170 1.30 -4.54 11.10
N VAL A 171 0.46 -4.17 10.13
CA VAL A 171 0.02 -2.78 9.90
C VAL A 171 -0.80 -2.25 11.09
N LEU A 172 -0.88 -0.93 11.28
CA LEU A 172 -1.63 -0.32 12.38
C LEU A 172 -3.15 -0.43 12.18
N MET A 173 -3.60 -0.48 10.92
CA MET A 173 -5.02 -0.55 10.60
C MET A 173 -5.68 -1.77 11.24
N ARG A 174 -6.77 -1.50 11.97
CA ARG A 174 -7.72 -2.51 12.44
C ARG A 174 -9.06 -2.23 11.77
N PRO A 175 -9.73 -3.20 11.14
CA PRO A 175 -11.07 -2.99 10.64
C PRO A 175 -12.09 -2.98 11.79
N PRO A 176 -13.23 -2.27 11.66
CA PRO A 176 -14.30 -2.34 12.65
C PRO A 176 -14.83 -3.77 12.75
N ASN A 177 -14.91 -4.28 13.99
CA ASN A 177 -15.45 -5.61 14.25
C ASN A 177 -16.98 -5.66 14.05
N LEU A 178 -17.54 -6.88 13.96
CA LEU A 178 -18.96 -7.07 13.65
C LEU A 178 -19.87 -6.45 14.72
N TRP A 179 -19.52 -6.59 16.00
CA TRP A 179 -20.28 -6.02 17.10
C TRP A 179 -20.35 -4.49 17.06
N TYR A 180 -19.24 -3.84 16.71
CA TYR A 180 -19.20 -2.40 16.50
C TYR A 180 -20.15 -1.98 15.38
N LYS A 181 -20.09 -2.68 14.23
CA LYS A 181 -20.99 -2.40 13.09
C LYS A 181 -22.46 -2.53 13.48
N VAL A 182 -22.83 -3.60 14.18
CA VAL A 182 -24.21 -3.84 14.65
C VAL A 182 -24.64 -2.76 15.65
N LYS A 183 -23.81 -2.45 16.64
CA LYS A 183 -24.09 -1.40 17.63
C LYS A 183 -24.33 -0.05 16.96
N MET A 184 -23.48 0.34 16.02
CA MET A 184 -23.61 1.62 15.32
C MET A 184 -24.82 1.65 14.38
N ALA A 185 -25.16 0.53 13.74
CA ALA A 185 -26.38 0.43 12.95
C ALA A 185 -27.64 0.61 13.82
N ILE A 186 -27.69 0.02 15.02
CA ILE A 186 -28.79 0.24 15.97
C ILE A 186 -28.86 1.72 16.37
N TRP A 187 -27.72 2.33 16.69
CA TRP A 187 -27.66 3.76 17.05
C TRP A 187 -28.21 4.68 15.95
N TYR A 188 -27.87 4.42 14.68
CA TYR A 188 -28.39 5.19 13.54
C TYR A 188 -29.92 5.26 13.52
N PHE A 189 -30.59 4.13 13.79
CA PHE A 189 -32.05 4.06 13.82
C PHE A 189 -32.63 4.71 15.08
N VAL A 190 -32.07 4.40 16.26
CA VAL A 190 -32.58 4.90 17.55
C VAL A 190 -32.39 6.40 17.69
N SER A 191 -31.31 6.97 17.12
CA SER A 191 -31.08 8.41 17.11
C SER A 191 -31.84 9.15 16.00
N PHE A 192 -32.69 8.46 15.24
CA PHE A 192 -33.41 9.02 14.08
C PHE A 192 -32.50 9.76 13.10
N HIS A 193 -31.26 9.28 12.92
CA HIS A 193 -30.25 9.98 12.12
C HIS A 193 -30.69 10.12 10.65
N PHE A 194 -31.44 9.12 10.15
CA PHE A 194 -32.05 9.10 8.83
C PHE A 194 -33.10 10.19 8.57
N LEU A 195 -33.61 10.87 9.61
CA LEU A 195 -34.54 11.99 9.45
C LEU A 195 -33.83 13.35 9.38
N THR A 196 -32.58 13.40 9.81
CA THR A 196 -31.82 14.65 9.99
C THR A 196 -30.66 14.79 9.01
N ASN A 197 -30.20 13.68 8.42
CA ASN A 197 -29.07 13.64 7.50
C ASN A 197 -29.36 12.65 6.35
N ASP A 198 -28.81 12.93 5.17
CA ASP A 198 -28.92 12.07 3.97
C ASP A 198 -27.91 10.90 3.96
N ASP A 199 -27.19 10.70 5.08
CA ASP A 199 -26.14 9.69 5.17
C ASP A 199 -26.72 8.27 5.22
N SER A 200 -26.14 7.38 4.41
CA SER A 200 -26.42 5.94 4.49
C SER A 200 -25.93 5.35 5.82
N ILE A 201 -26.55 4.27 6.30
CA ILE A 201 -26.11 3.53 7.50
C ILE A 201 -24.61 3.19 7.41
N ARG A 202 -24.15 2.79 6.23
CA ARG A 202 -22.73 2.44 6.01
C ARG A 202 -21.81 3.63 6.25
N GLN A 203 -22.17 4.78 5.69
CA GLN A 203 -21.43 6.03 5.87
C GLN A 203 -21.43 6.47 7.32
N TYR A 204 -22.57 6.40 8.00
CA TYR A 204 -22.67 6.69 9.43
C TYR A 204 -21.74 5.80 10.27
N VAL A 205 -21.79 4.48 10.07
CA VAL A 205 -20.91 3.53 10.78
C VAL A 205 -19.44 3.83 10.49
N LEU A 206 -19.10 4.13 9.24
CA LEU A 206 -17.73 4.43 8.81
C LEU A 206 -17.21 5.72 9.45
N GLU A 207 -17.93 6.83 9.34
CA GLU A 207 -17.44 8.12 9.84
C GLU A 207 -17.35 8.14 11.36
N ASN A 208 -18.28 7.49 12.07
CA ASN A 208 -18.15 7.29 13.52
C ASN A 208 -16.93 6.41 13.88
N TYR A 209 -16.62 5.42 13.06
CA TYR A 209 -15.43 4.60 13.26
C TYR A 209 -14.16 5.43 13.08
N LEU A 210 -14.08 6.20 12.00
CA LEU A 210 -12.94 7.05 11.69
C LEU A 210 -12.74 8.14 12.74
N ALA A 211 -13.81 8.81 13.19
CA ALA A 211 -13.75 9.80 14.27
C ALA A 211 -13.09 9.21 15.53
N LYS A 212 -13.52 8.01 15.94
CA LYS A 212 -12.89 7.29 17.05
C LYS A 212 -11.42 6.94 16.79
N GLN A 213 -11.05 6.59 15.56
CA GLN A 213 -9.65 6.32 15.22
C GLN A 213 -8.76 7.56 15.34
N PHE A 214 -9.25 8.73 14.91
CA PHE A 214 -8.56 10.01 15.09
C PHE A 214 -8.36 10.35 16.58
N GLU A 215 -9.40 10.14 17.40
CA GLU A 215 -9.32 10.38 18.84
C GLU A 215 -8.30 9.49 19.56
N ASN A 216 -8.20 8.21 19.17
CA ASN A 216 -7.33 7.24 19.86
C ASN A 216 -5.84 7.45 19.58
N LYS A 217 -5.46 8.23 18.55
CA LYS A 217 -4.07 8.53 18.18
C LYS A 217 -3.16 7.28 18.08
N HIS A 218 -3.70 6.16 17.60
CA HIS A 218 -2.95 4.90 17.47
C HIS A 218 -2.20 4.77 16.14
N TYR A 219 -2.60 5.54 15.12
CA TYR A 219 -1.88 5.66 13.85
C TYR A 219 -0.61 6.49 14.01
N LEU A 220 0.23 6.59 12.98
CA LEU A 220 1.46 7.36 13.05
C LEU A 220 1.19 8.82 13.40
N GLN A 221 1.93 9.33 14.39
CA GLN A 221 1.86 10.68 14.96
C GLN A 221 3.14 11.46 14.65
N SER A 222 3.08 12.79 14.73
CA SER A 222 4.28 13.64 14.65
C SER A 222 5.31 13.22 15.72
N GLY A 223 6.58 13.13 15.33
CA GLY A 223 7.70 12.66 16.15
C GLY A 223 7.97 11.15 16.06
N ASP A 224 7.09 10.38 15.43
CA ASP A 224 7.28 8.93 15.30
C ASP A 224 8.42 8.55 14.37
N ASN A 225 9.06 7.43 14.70
CA ASN A 225 10.19 6.88 13.97
C ASN A 225 9.86 5.47 13.47
N ILE A 226 10.03 5.26 12.17
CA ILE A 226 9.80 3.99 11.52
C ILE A 226 11.11 3.55 10.86
N VAL A 227 11.48 2.29 11.04
CA VAL A 227 12.63 1.71 10.34
C VAL A 227 12.16 0.54 9.51
N LEU A 228 12.24 0.70 8.19
CA LEU A 228 12.06 -0.39 7.25
C LEU A 228 13.42 -1.05 7.04
N SER A 229 13.48 -2.37 6.98
CA SER A 229 14.71 -3.08 6.70
C SER A 229 14.46 -4.33 5.87
N ALA A 230 15.45 -4.66 5.05
CA ALA A 230 15.43 -5.90 4.31
C ALA A 230 16.84 -6.46 4.14
N ARG A 231 16.96 -7.78 4.31
CA ARG A 231 18.24 -8.47 4.17
C ARG A 231 18.83 -8.18 2.78
N TRP A 232 20.08 -7.70 2.77
CA TRP A 232 20.84 -7.27 1.58
C TRP A 232 20.37 -6.01 0.86
N LEU A 233 19.20 -5.46 1.21
CA LEU A 233 18.63 -4.26 0.59
C LEU A 233 18.82 -3.01 1.44
N GLY A 234 19.26 -3.17 2.68
CA GLY A 234 19.60 -2.09 3.59
C GLY A 234 18.43 -1.71 4.50
N LEU A 235 18.40 -0.44 4.89
CA LEU A 235 17.44 0.11 5.84
C LEU A 235 17.01 1.52 5.43
N ILE A 236 15.74 1.83 5.70
CA ILE A 236 15.13 3.13 5.48
C ILE A 236 14.64 3.62 6.83
N HIS A 237 15.20 4.74 7.31
CA HIS A 237 14.67 5.46 8.46
C HIS A 237 13.66 6.47 7.97
N VAL A 238 12.42 6.41 8.46
CA VAL A 238 11.36 7.37 8.18
C VAL A 238 11.01 8.10 9.48
N HIS A 239 10.92 9.42 9.40
CA HIS A 239 10.55 10.29 10.52
C HIS A 239 9.24 11.00 10.19
N ILE A 240 8.29 11.00 11.11
CA ILE A 240 7.04 11.73 10.93
C ILE A 240 7.20 13.13 11.51
N GLN A 241 6.96 14.17 10.71
CA GLN A 241 7.20 15.57 11.08
C GLN A 241 5.91 16.38 11.00
#